data_AF-A0A829GII1-F1
#
_entry.id   AF-A0A829GII1-F1
#
_cell.length_a   1.000
_cell.length_b   1.000
_cell.length_c   1.000
_cell.angle_alpha   90.00
_cell.angle_beta   90.00
_cell.angle_gamma   90.00
#
_symmetry.space_group_name_H-M   'P 1'
#
loop_
_entity.id
_entity.type
_entity.pdbx_description
1 polymer ?
#
loop_
_entity_poly.entity_id
_entity_poly.type
_entity_poly.pdbx_seq_one_letter_code
_entity_poly.pdbx_strand_id
1 'polypeptide(L)'
;VLGAGGAATAIQVQAALDGAKQITIFNRQDEFYSRAESTAKKLAEAAPAVKVDVVQLENTDRLKAAIADADILVNATTVGMKPDDGVSLVDPSFLRADLVVADTVYNPLKTKLIEDAEKVGAKTAPGKGMLLWQGAAG
;
A
#
# COMPACT_ATOMS: atom_id res chain seq x y z
N VAL A 1 -0.99 0.63 3.67
CA VAL A 1 -1.31 0.04 2.34
C VAL A 1 -2.29 0.95 1.62
N LEU A 2 -2.03 1.32 0.37
CA LEU A 2 -2.94 2.10 -0.47
C LEU A 2 -3.76 1.14 -1.34
N GLY A 3 -5.08 1.20 -1.24
CA GLY A 3 -6.02 0.38 -2.00
C GLY A 3 -6.80 -0.63 -1.15
N ALA A 4 -7.96 -1.04 -1.67
CA ALA A 4 -8.83 -2.06 -1.10
C ALA A 4 -9.29 -3.11 -2.11
N GLY A 5 -8.64 -3.19 -3.27
CA GLY A 5 -8.87 -4.22 -4.29
C GLY A 5 -8.32 -5.60 -3.90
N GLY A 6 -8.45 -6.59 -4.79
CA GLY A 6 -8.03 -7.98 -4.52
C GLY A 6 -6.56 -8.13 -4.11
N ALA A 7 -5.65 -7.48 -4.83
CA ALA A 7 -4.22 -7.47 -4.49
C ALA A 7 -3.97 -6.81 -3.11
N ALA A 8 -4.63 -5.68 -2.84
CA ALA A 8 -4.50 -4.99 -1.56
C ALA A 8 -4.99 -5.86 -0.39
N THR A 9 -6.15 -6.51 -0.53
CA THR A 9 -6.67 -7.44 0.48
C THR A 9 -5.70 -8.59 0.75
N ALA A 10 -5.13 -9.21 -0.28
CA ALA A 10 -4.16 -10.29 -0.11
C ALA A 10 -2.91 -9.82 0.66
N ILE A 11 -2.39 -8.64 0.33
CA ILE A 11 -1.23 -8.03 1.02
C ILE A 11 -1.57 -7.74 2.49
N GLN A 12 -2.73 -7.15 2.76
CA GLN A 12 -3.18 -6.82 4.12
C GLN A 12 -3.34 -8.08 4.98
N VAL A 13 -3.91 -9.14 4.42
CA VAL A 13 -4.06 -10.44 5.11
C VAL A 13 -2.72 -11.09 5.36
N GLN A 14 -1.85 -11.18 4.34
CA GLN A 14 -0.55 -11.82 4.52
C GLN A 14 0.31 -11.05 5.52
N ALA A 15 0.31 -9.71 5.47
CA ALA A 15 1.03 -8.89 6.44
C ALA A 15 0.55 -9.14 7.88
N ALA A 16 -0.74 -9.31 8.10
CA ALA A 16 -1.27 -9.64 9.42
C ALA A 16 -0.82 -11.04 9.88
N LEU A 17 -0.83 -12.04 8.99
CA LEU A 17 -0.37 -13.40 9.28
C LEU A 17 1.14 -13.46 9.58
N ASP A 18 1.92 -12.63 8.90
CA ASP A 18 3.37 -12.52 9.09
C ASP A 18 3.75 -11.74 10.38
N GLY A 19 2.75 -11.24 11.12
CA GLY A 19 2.95 -10.61 12.42
C GLY A 19 3.15 -9.09 12.38
N ALA A 20 2.62 -8.40 11.35
CA ALA A 20 2.56 -6.94 11.36
C ALA A 20 1.85 -6.43 12.61
N LYS A 21 2.42 -5.43 13.29
CA LYS A 21 1.80 -4.85 14.51
C LYS A 21 0.61 -3.95 14.19
N GLN A 22 0.68 -3.25 13.07
CA GLN A 22 -0.32 -2.30 12.63
C GLN A 22 -0.42 -2.27 11.11
N ILE A 23 -1.65 -2.15 10.60
CA ILE A 23 -1.96 -2.00 9.19
C ILE A 23 -2.92 -0.83 9.03
N THR A 24 -2.48 0.25 8.40
CA THR A 24 -3.36 1.35 8.00
C THR A 24 -3.70 1.21 6.52
N ILE A 25 -4.99 1.07 6.22
CA ILE A 25 -5.55 0.95 4.87
C ILE A 25 -6.03 2.33 4.45
N PHE A 26 -5.48 2.84 3.35
CA PHE A 26 -5.97 4.05 2.70
C PHE A 26 -6.68 3.70 1.40
N ASN A 27 -7.90 4.16 1.22
CA ASN A 27 -8.63 4.03 -0.04
C ASN A 27 -9.41 5.30 -0.32
N ARG A 28 -9.64 5.62 -1.60
CA ARG A 28 -10.53 6.72 -1.99
C ARG A 28 -11.94 6.42 -1.52
N GLN A 29 -12.78 7.45 -1.40
CA GLN A 29 -14.20 7.26 -1.13
C GLN A 29 -14.94 6.76 -2.40
N ASP A 30 -14.73 5.49 -2.73
CA ASP A 30 -15.30 4.79 -3.87
C ASP A 30 -16.05 3.51 -3.45
N GLU A 31 -16.46 2.70 -4.42
CA GLU A 31 -17.16 1.42 -4.17
C GLU A 31 -16.33 0.42 -3.34
N PHE A 32 -15.00 0.53 -3.38
CA PHE A 32 -14.08 -0.36 -2.65
C PHE A 32 -13.85 0.10 -1.21
N TYR A 33 -14.30 1.29 -0.80
CA TYR A 33 -14.13 1.75 0.58
C TYR A 33 -14.81 0.82 1.59
N SER A 34 -16.05 0.39 1.28
CA SER A 34 -16.78 -0.60 2.11
C SER A 34 -16.04 -1.94 2.22
N ARG A 35 -15.26 -2.31 1.20
CA ARG A 35 -14.42 -3.50 1.20
C ARG A 35 -13.19 -3.32 2.10
N ALA A 36 -12.64 -2.11 2.19
CA ALA A 36 -11.57 -1.79 3.14
C ALA A 36 -12.06 -2.00 4.57
N GLU A 37 -13.24 -1.47 4.91
CA GLU A 37 -13.87 -1.63 6.23
C GLU A 37 -14.17 -3.10 6.55
N SER A 38 -14.73 -3.85 5.60
CA SER A 38 -14.98 -5.28 5.75
C SER A 38 -13.67 -6.06 5.98
N THR A 39 -12.61 -5.72 5.26
CA THR A 39 -11.29 -6.37 5.42
C THR A 39 -10.72 -6.07 6.80
N ALA A 40 -10.76 -4.81 7.24
CA ALA A 40 -10.29 -4.43 8.57
C ALA A 40 -11.04 -5.17 9.69
N LYS A 41 -12.36 -5.29 9.58
CA LYS A 41 -13.16 -6.07 10.56
C LYS A 41 -12.72 -7.54 10.61
N LYS A 42 -12.56 -8.19 9.44
CA LYS A 42 -12.11 -9.58 9.37
C LYS A 42 -10.71 -9.77 9.95
N LEU A 43 -9.81 -8.83 9.69
CA LEU A 43 -8.45 -8.86 10.25
C LEU A 43 -8.45 -8.69 11.77
N ALA A 44 -9.27 -7.77 12.30
CA ALA A 44 -9.41 -7.59 13.74
C ALA A 44 -9.98 -8.84 14.43
N GLU A 45 -10.89 -9.56 13.78
CA GLU A 45 -11.45 -10.83 14.28
C GLU A 45 -10.43 -11.98 14.20
N ALA A 46 -9.71 -12.11 13.08
CA ALA A 46 -8.78 -13.22 12.85
C ALA A 46 -7.41 -13.02 13.52
N ALA A 47 -6.96 -11.77 13.69
CA ALA A 47 -5.67 -11.41 14.24
C ALA A 47 -5.81 -10.24 15.24
N PRO A 48 -6.36 -10.46 16.44
CA PRO A 48 -6.69 -9.40 17.40
C PRO A 48 -5.48 -8.60 17.91
N ALA A 49 -4.28 -9.15 17.76
CA ALA A 49 -3.03 -8.48 18.12
C ALA A 49 -2.61 -7.39 17.11
N VAL A 50 -3.18 -7.41 15.90
CA VAL A 50 -2.87 -6.46 14.83
C VAL A 50 -3.84 -5.28 14.89
N LYS A 51 -3.32 -4.07 15.02
CA LYS A 51 -4.14 -2.86 14.93
C LYS A 51 -4.46 -2.57 13.47
N VAL A 52 -5.73 -2.46 13.11
CA VAL A 52 -6.13 -2.17 11.74
C VAL A 52 -7.01 -0.93 11.68
N ASP A 53 -6.58 0.05 10.89
CA ASP A 53 -7.29 1.30 10.67
C ASP A 53 -7.64 1.46 9.18
N VAL A 54 -8.79 2.07 8.89
CA VAL A 54 -9.22 2.44 7.54
C VAL A 54 -9.40 3.94 7.48
N VAL A 55 -8.77 4.57 6.50
CA VAL A 55 -8.75 6.02 6.35
C VAL A 55 -9.00 6.39 4.89
N GLN A 56 -9.74 7.47 4.67
CA GLN A 56 -9.90 8.07 3.34
C GLN A 56 -8.55 8.57 2.83
N LEU A 57 -8.23 8.23 1.58
CA LEU A 57 -6.98 8.63 0.93
C LEU A 57 -6.84 10.15 0.81
N GLU A 58 -7.97 10.86 0.71
CA GLU A 58 -8.05 12.31 0.62
C GLU A 58 -7.59 13.01 1.92
N ASN A 59 -7.56 12.29 3.04
CA ASN A 59 -7.07 12.81 4.31
C ASN A 59 -5.52 12.82 4.34
N THR A 60 -4.97 13.85 3.69
CA THR A 60 -3.53 14.01 3.48
C THR A 60 -2.74 14.09 4.79
N ASP A 61 -3.30 14.74 5.83
CA ASP A 61 -2.65 14.83 7.14
C ASP A 61 -2.52 13.45 7.81
N ARG A 62 -3.58 12.64 7.74
CA ARG A 62 -3.53 11.25 8.23
C ARG A 62 -2.61 10.39 7.40
N LEU A 63 -2.59 10.57 6.08
CA LEU A 63 -1.66 9.85 5.20
C LEU A 63 -0.21 10.16 5.56
N LYS A 64 0.13 11.44 5.73
CA LYS A 64 1.47 11.87 6.15
C LYS A 64 1.86 11.28 7.50
N ALA A 65 0.98 11.37 8.49
CA ALA A 65 1.25 10.81 9.82
C ALA A 65 1.45 9.29 9.78
N ALA A 66 0.61 8.56 9.05
CA ALA A 66 0.74 7.11 8.92
C ALA A 66 2.03 6.71 8.18
N ILE A 67 2.43 7.45 7.14
CA ILE A 67 3.70 7.18 6.44
C ILE A 67 4.89 7.49 7.34
N ALA A 68 4.83 8.53 8.17
CA ALA A 68 5.91 8.86 9.12
C ALA A 68 6.16 7.73 10.13
N ASP A 69 5.11 7.05 10.57
CA ASP A 69 5.19 5.95 11.54
C ASP A 69 5.34 4.55 10.89
N ALA A 70 5.17 4.42 9.57
CA ALA A 70 5.15 3.13 8.89
C ALA A 70 6.54 2.69 8.39
N ASP A 71 6.92 1.44 8.67
CA ASP A 71 8.14 0.83 8.10
C ASP A 71 8.02 0.52 6.59
N ILE A 72 6.80 0.22 6.13
CA ILE A 72 6.53 -0.21 4.76
C ILE A 72 5.30 0.52 4.20
N LEU A 73 5.48 1.14 3.03
CA LEU A 73 4.44 1.73 2.21
C LEU A 73 4.22 0.85 0.98
N VAL A 74 2.97 0.47 0.73
CA VAL A 74 2.62 -0.38 -0.42
C VAL A 74 1.54 0.30 -1.25
N ASN A 75 1.80 0.54 -2.54
CA ASN A 75 0.78 0.89 -3.52
C ASN A 75 0.16 -0.38 -4.11
N ALA A 76 -1.05 -0.68 -3.69
CA ALA A 76 -1.86 -1.79 -4.20
C ALA A 76 -3.08 -1.28 -5.01
N THR A 77 -2.96 -0.09 -5.60
CA THR A 77 -3.93 0.49 -6.52
C THR A 77 -3.47 0.37 -7.97
N THR A 78 -4.29 0.79 -8.92
CA THR A 78 -3.90 0.91 -10.34
C THR A 78 -3.17 2.21 -10.66
N VAL A 79 -3.04 3.14 -9.71
CA VAL A 79 -2.38 4.44 -9.94
C VAL A 79 -0.89 4.22 -10.16
N GLY A 80 -0.34 4.89 -11.17
CA GLY A 80 1.01 4.66 -11.67
C GLY A 80 1.05 3.77 -12.91
N MET A 81 -0.06 3.08 -13.25
CA MET A 81 -0.28 2.38 -14.51
C MET A 81 -1.20 3.20 -15.42
N LYS A 82 -1.09 3.02 -16.74
CA LYS A 82 -1.98 3.66 -17.72
C LYS A 82 -3.47 3.49 -17.34
N PRO A 83 -4.28 4.55 -17.43
CA PRO A 83 -3.96 5.88 -17.98
C PRO A 83 -3.27 6.86 -17.01
N ASP A 84 -3.08 6.46 -15.74
CA ASP A 84 -2.48 7.29 -14.69
C ASP A 84 -0.96 7.07 -14.59
N ASP A 85 -0.28 6.81 -15.71
CA ASP A 85 1.18 6.70 -15.73
C ASP A 85 1.83 8.05 -15.41
N GLY A 86 2.83 8.03 -14.54
CA GLY A 86 3.46 9.26 -14.03
C GLY A 86 2.72 9.93 -12.87
N VAL A 87 1.58 9.39 -12.42
CA VAL A 87 0.86 9.88 -11.22
C VAL A 87 1.30 9.10 -9.97
N SER A 88 1.43 9.80 -8.84
CA SER A 88 1.64 9.20 -7.52
C SER A 88 0.50 9.62 -6.58
N LEU A 89 0.08 8.70 -5.70
CA LEU A 89 -0.88 8.98 -4.63
C LEU A 89 -0.23 9.64 -3.40
N VAL A 90 1.10 9.69 -3.36
CA VAL A 90 1.87 10.13 -2.21
C VAL A 90 2.75 11.29 -2.62
N ASP A 91 2.70 12.36 -1.83
CA ASP A 91 3.62 13.49 -1.97
C ASP A 91 5.06 13.02 -1.66
N PRO A 92 6.04 13.30 -2.53
CA PRO A 92 7.43 12.91 -2.31
C PRO A 92 8.03 13.40 -0.98
N SER A 93 7.54 14.51 -0.43
CA SER A 93 7.98 15.05 0.87
C SER A 93 7.58 14.17 2.05
N PHE A 94 6.69 13.20 1.87
CA PHE A 94 6.31 12.24 2.91
C PHE A 94 7.26 11.04 2.94
N LEU A 95 8.05 10.83 1.88
CA LEU A 95 8.97 9.71 1.75
C LEU A 95 10.28 10.00 2.49
N ARG A 96 10.87 8.94 3.04
CA ARG A 96 12.09 8.98 3.85
C ARG A 96 13.00 7.81 3.51
N ALA A 97 14.31 7.97 3.71
CA ALA A 97 15.31 7.00 3.27
C ALA A 97 15.20 5.62 3.98
N ASP A 98 14.67 5.60 5.20
CA ASP A 98 14.45 4.38 6.00
C ASP A 98 13.12 3.68 5.69
N LEU A 99 12.26 4.26 4.84
CA LEU A 99 11.02 3.63 4.38
C LEU A 99 11.29 2.56 3.33
N VAL A 100 10.54 1.46 3.38
CA VAL A 100 10.44 0.52 2.28
C VAL A 100 9.21 0.85 1.45
N VAL A 101 9.36 1.08 0.15
CA VAL A 101 8.27 1.40 -0.77
C VAL A 101 8.08 0.28 -1.78
N ALA A 102 6.93 -0.36 -1.75
CA ALA A 102 6.55 -1.41 -2.69
C ALA A 102 5.39 -0.94 -3.59
N ASP A 103 5.37 -1.43 -4.82
CA ASP A 103 4.30 -1.15 -5.78
C ASP A 103 3.84 -2.44 -6.45
N THR A 104 2.52 -2.62 -6.59
CA THR A 104 1.92 -3.76 -7.31
C THR A 104 1.91 -3.55 -8.83
N VAL A 105 2.04 -2.30 -9.28
CA VAL A 105 2.12 -1.96 -10.69
C VAL A 105 3.43 -2.48 -11.27
N TYR A 106 3.31 -3.26 -12.35
CA TYR A 106 4.44 -3.89 -13.06
C TYR A 106 4.71 -3.27 -14.44
N ASN A 107 3.77 -2.47 -14.94
CA ASN A 107 3.90 -1.73 -16.20
C ASN A 107 3.29 -0.33 -16.02
N PRO A 108 4.09 0.75 -16.05
CA PRO A 108 5.53 0.82 -16.31
C PRO A 108 6.38 0.13 -15.24
N LEU A 109 7.64 -0.16 -15.59
CA LEU A 109 8.62 -0.79 -14.69
C LEU A 109 8.93 0.02 -13.44
N LYS A 110 8.98 1.34 -13.60
CA LYS A 110 9.13 2.32 -12.52
C LYS A 110 7.91 3.23 -12.56
N THR A 111 7.08 3.13 -11.53
CA THR A 111 6.00 4.10 -11.32
C THR A 111 6.59 5.38 -10.74
N LYS A 112 5.82 6.47 -10.81
CA LYS A 112 6.20 7.74 -10.21
C LYS A 112 6.55 7.61 -8.72
N LEU A 113 5.78 6.79 -7.99
CA LEU A 113 6.02 6.50 -6.58
C LEU A 113 7.39 5.84 -6.36
N ILE A 114 7.74 4.84 -7.16
CA ILE A 114 9.03 4.16 -7.06
C ILE A 114 10.18 5.11 -7.41
N GLU A 115 10.03 5.93 -8.47
CA GLU A 115 11.04 6.92 -8.83
C GLU A 115 11.27 7.95 -7.72
N ASP A 116 10.20 8.42 -7.08
CA ASP A 116 10.31 9.42 -6.02
C ASP A 116 10.87 8.80 -4.73
N ALA A 117 10.57 7.54 -4.45
CA ALA A 117 11.18 6.77 -3.36
C ALA A 117 12.70 6.56 -3.58
N GLU A 118 13.12 6.19 -4.79
CA GLU A 118 14.54 6.04 -5.13
C GLU A 118 15.32 7.36 -4.95
N LYS A 119 14.72 8.51 -5.31
CA LYS A 119 15.36 9.83 -5.17
C LYS A 119 15.65 10.21 -3.72
N VAL A 120 14.81 9.79 -2.78
CA VAL A 120 15.04 10.03 -1.33
C VAL A 120 15.92 8.95 -0.68
N GLY A 121 16.39 7.95 -1.45
CA GLY A 121 17.22 6.85 -0.96
C GLY A 121 16.46 5.73 -0.27
N ALA A 122 15.13 5.67 -0.42
CA ALA A 122 14.31 4.60 0.14
C ALA A 122 14.58 3.25 -0.54
N LYS A 123 14.37 2.15 0.17
CA LYS A 123 14.41 0.82 -0.43
C LYS A 123 13.14 0.58 -1.23
N THR A 124 13.26 0.15 -2.48
CA THR A 124 12.10 -0.03 -3.37
C THR A 124 11.89 -1.48 -3.81
N ALA A 125 10.64 -1.87 -3.95
CA ALA A 125 10.21 -3.17 -4.46
C ALA A 125 9.14 -3.01 -5.56
N PRO A 126 9.55 -2.92 -6.84
CA PRO A 126 8.61 -2.72 -7.96
C PRO A 126 7.81 -4.00 -8.29
N GLY A 127 6.64 -3.83 -8.93
CA GLY A 127 5.62 -4.87 -9.05
C GLY A 127 5.99 -6.13 -9.80
N LYS A 128 7.08 -6.12 -10.61
CA LYS A 128 7.59 -7.35 -11.24
C LYS A 128 8.02 -8.41 -10.22
N GLY A 129 8.58 -8.00 -9.08
CA GLY A 129 8.94 -8.93 -8.01
C GLY A 129 7.68 -9.59 -7.44
N MET A 130 6.64 -8.81 -7.20
CA MET A 130 5.37 -9.28 -6.65
C MET A 130 4.60 -10.19 -7.61
N LEU A 131 4.65 -9.91 -8.91
CA LEU A 131 3.98 -10.73 -9.94
C LEU A 131 4.52 -12.16 -10.01
N LEU A 132 5.83 -12.32 -9.79
CA LEU A 132 6.48 -13.62 -9.73
C LEU A 132 6.06 -14.41 -8.48
N TRP A 133 5.91 -13.74 -7.33
CA TRP A 133 5.50 -14.39 -6.08
C TRP A 133 4.02 -14.72 -6.01
N GLN A 134 3.15 -13.86 -6.55
CA GLN A 134 1.70 -14.11 -6.57
C GLN A 134 1.30 -15.19 -7.60
N GLY A 135 2.09 -15.40 -8.66
CA GLY A 135 1.89 -16.48 -9.64
C GLY A 135 2.44 -17.84 -9.21
N ALA A 136 3.39 -17.85 -8.27
CA ALA A 136 3.98 -19.09 -7.72
C ALA A 136 3.22 -19.63 -6.49
N ALA A 137 2.38 -18.80 -5.86
CA ALA A 137 1.55 -19.16 -4.71
C ALA A 137 0.13 -19.62 -5.09
N GLY A 138 -0.16 -19.73 -6.39
CA GLY A 138 -1.44 -20.21 -6.95
C GLY A 138 -1.43 -21.70 -7.27
#